data_AF-A0A7W0LMV9-F1
#
_entry.id   AF-A0A7W0LMV9-F1
#
_cell.length_a   1.000
_cell.length_b   1.000
_cell.length_c   1.000
_cell.angle_alpha   90.00
_cell.angle_beta   90.00
_cell.angle_gamma   90.00
#
_symmetry.space_group_name_H-M   'P 1'
#
loop_
_entity.id
_entity.type
_entity.pdbx_description
1 polymer ?
#
loop_
_entity_poly.entity_id
_entity_poly.type
_entity_poly.pdbx_seq_one_letter_code
_entity_poly.pdbx_strand_id
1 'polypeptide(L)' 'VKRLMEIGAYRGLRHRRGLPVKGQRTKTNARTRKGPKRMSIAGKKKVTKK' A
#
# COMPACT_ATOMS: atom_id res chain seq x y z
N VAL A 1 4.40 14.44 9.40
CA VAL A 1 3.66 14.20 8.13
C VAL A 1 2.24 14.76 8.16
N LYS A 2 1.60 14.87 9.33
CA LYS A 2 0.22 15.38 9.49
C LYS A 2 -0.04 16.67 8.68
N ARG A 3 0.82 17.69 8.79
CA ARG A 3 0.80 18.90 7.94
C ARG A 3 0.71 18.61 6.44
N LEU A 4 1.56 17.74 5.91
CA LEU A 4 1.57 17.39 4.47
C LEU A 4 0.28 16.66 4.04
N MET A 5 -0.32 15.89 4.96
CA MET A 5 -1.60 15.20 4.73
C MET A 5 -2.79 16.14 4.81
N GLU A 6 -2.73 17.18 5.65
CA GLU A 6 -3.75 18.22 5.80
C GLU A 6 -3.79 19.15 4.58
N ILE A 7 -2.62 19.63 4.13
CA ILE A 7 -2.52 20.51 2.95
C ILE A 7 -2.73 19.79 1.60
N GLY A 8 -2.88 18.46 1.60
CA GLY A 8 -3.13 17.69 0.37
C GLY A 8 -1.95 17.55 -0.60
N ALA A 9 -0.72 17.92 -0.20
CA ALA A 9 0.46 17.79 -1.05
C ALA A 9 0.72 16.33 -1.48
N TYR A 10 1.37 16.11 -2.65
CA TYR A 10 1.66 14.77 -3.17
C TYR A 10 2.33 13.85 -2.14
N ARG A 11 3.31 14.38 -1.39
CA ARG A 11 3.96 13.64 -0.30
C ARG A 11 2.96 13.15 0.75
N GLY A 12 2.02 14.00 1.15
CA GLY A 12 0.96 13.66 2.10
C GLY A 12 0.03 12.58 1.57
N LEU A 13 -0.42 12.69 0.31
CA LEU A 13 -1.26 11.67 -0.34
C LEU A 13 -0.57 10.30 -0.39
N ARG A 14 0.74 10.27 -0.69
CA ARG A 14 1.54 9.05 -0.69
C ARG A 14 1.67 8.45 0.70
N HIS A 15 1.88 9.29 1.72
CA HIS A 15 1.90 8.84 3.11
C HIS A 15 0.55 8.27 3.57
N ARG A 16 -0.58 8.91 3.23
CA ARG A 16 -1.93 8.43 3.54
C ARG A 16 -2.21 7.06 2.89
N ARG A 17 -1.74 6.87 1.65
CA ARG A 17 -1.90 5.61 0.89
C ARG A 17 -0.88 4.52 1.26
N GLY A 18 0.05 4.78 2.19
CA GLY A 18 1.10 3.82 2.54
C GLY A 18 2.03 3.49 1.36
N LEU A 19 2.33 4.47 0.50
CA LEU A 19 3.18 4.30 -0.67
C LEU A 19 4.52 5.04 -0.52
N PRO A 20 5.57 4.61 -1.23
CA PRO A 20 6.83 5.34 -1.28
C PRO A 20 6.67 6.77 -1.77
N VAL A 21 7.39 7.69 -1.14
CA VAL A 21 7.27 9.14 -1.34
C VAL A 21 8.36 9.69 -2.27
N LYS A 22 9.54 9.05 -2.33
CA LYS A 22 10.72 9.49 -3.08
C LYS A 22 10.72 9.04 -4.57
N GLY A 23 9.55 8.89 -5.20
CA GLY A 23 9.45 8.50 -6.61
C GLY A 23 9.83 7.05 -6.94
N GLN A 24 10.03 6.19 -5.95
CA GLN A 24 10.34 4.77 -6.15
C GLN A 24 9.20 4.04 -6.90
N ARG A 25 9.56 3.13 -7.81
CA ARG A 25 8.61 2.30 -8.57
C ARG A 25 7.78 1.42 -7.63
N THR A 26 6.46 1.47 -7.76
CA THR A 26 5.55 0.74 -6.86
C THR A 26 4.96 -0.54 -7.45
N LYS A 27 5.19 -0.82 -8.73
CA LYS A 27 4.65 -2.02 -9.41
C LYS A 27 5.23 -3.32 -8.84
N THR A 28 6.53 -3.32 -8.53
CA THR A 28 7.27 -4.52 -8.09
C THR A 28 7.73 -4.40 -6.63
N ASN A 29 8.77 -3.59 -6.38
CA ASN A 29 9.54 -3.60 -5.14
C ASN A 29 9.19 -2.40 -4.23
N ALA A 30 8.09 -2.53 -3.49
CA ALA A 30 7.66 -1.51 -2.52
C ALA A 30 7.16 -2.11 -1.19
N ARG A 31 7.58 -3.34 -0.86
CA ARG A 31 7.03 -4.12 0.26
C ARG A 31 7.33 -3.54 1.63
N THR A 32 8.50 -2.95 1.84
CA THR A 32 8.86 -2.28 3.10
C THR A 32 7.87 -1.18 3.48
N ARG A 33 7.29 -0.48 2.47
CA ARG A 33 6.32 0.59 2.71
C ARG A 33 4.86 0.16 2.56
N LYS A 34 4.55 -0.69 1.57
CA LYS A 34 3.20 -1.22 1.33
C LYS A 34 2.75 -2.24 2.37
N GLY A 35 3.69 -2.80 3.13
CA GLY A 35 3.46 -3.94 3.99
C GLY A 35 3.57 -5.28 3.25
N PRO A 36 3.42 -6.38 4.01
CA PRO A 36 3.52 -7.74 3.48
C PRO A 36 2.51 -7.96 2.36
N LYS A 37 2.82 -8.91 1.46
CA LYS A 37 1.95 -9.27 0.35
C LYS A 37 0.65 -9.82 0.93
N ARG A 38 -0.40 -8.99 0.96
CA ARG A 38 -1.78 -9.46 1.16
C ARG A 38 -1.99 -10.56 0.14
N MET A 39 -2.30 -11.78 0.60
CA MET A 39 -2.51 -12.93 -0.28
C MET A 39 -3.42 -12.52 -1.43
N SER A 40 -3.09 -12.97 -2.64
CA SER A 40 -3.92 -12.69 -3.82
C SER A 40 -5.36 -13.07 -3.50
N ILE A 41 -6.29 -12.14 -3.72
CA ILE A 41 -7.73 -12.35 -3.47
C ILE A 41 -8.23 -13.60 -4.25
N ALA A 42 -7.59 -13.92 -5.38
CA ALA A 42 -7.79 -15.14 -6.16
C ALA A 42 -7.40 -16.48 -5.48
N GLY A 43 -6.72 -16.45 -4.32
CA GLY A 43 -6.27 -17.65 -3.60
C GLY A 43 -7.11 -18.00 -2.37
N LYS A 44 -8.16 -17.24 -2.05
CA LYS A 44 -9.12 -17.63 -1.02
C LYS A 44 -10.05 -18.71 -1.58
N LYS A 45 -9.56 -19.96 -1.65
CA LYS A 45 -10.44 -21.13 -1.76
C LYS A 45 -11.42 -21.05 -0.59
N LYS A 46 -12.72 -20.88 -0.87
CA LYS A 46 -13.76 -21.07 0.15
C LYS A 46 -13.55 -22.49 0.69
N VAL A 47 -13.30 -22.63 1.98
CA VAL A 47 -13.27 -23.95 2.62
C VAL A 47 -14.71 -24.45 2.61
N THR A 48 -15.09 -25.19 1.58
CA THR A 48 -16.31 -26.00 1.61
C THR A 48 -16.06 -27.10 2.64
N LYS A 49 -16.66 -26.96 3.83
CA LYS A 49 -16.75 -28.06 4.78
C LYS A 49 -17.49 -29.21 4.10
N LYS A 50 -16.86 -30.37 4.06
CA LYS A 50 -17.52 -31.66 3.79
C LYS A 50 -18.12 -32.16 5.09
#